data_AF-A0A354USZ1-F1
#
_entry.id   AF-A0A354USZ1-F1
#
_cell.length_a   1.000
_cell.length_b   1.000
_cell.length_c   1.000
_cell.angle_alpha   90.00
_cell.angle_beta   90.00
_cell.angle_gamma   90.00
#
_symmetry.space_group_name_H-M   'P 1'
#
loop_
_entity.id
_entity.type
_entity.pdbx_description
1 polymer ?
#
loop_
_entity_poly.entity_id
_entity_poly.type
_entity_poly.pdbx_seq_one_letter_code
_entity_poly.pdbx_strand_id
1 'polypeptide(L)'
;MKYVCKKLGIILLSVIFIVSCVSFAGCNNNNNTNEGDFKVTFNYNYENSEVSVVGVKKGEKVSRPNDSVREGYKIYNWYIDAECTVAYDFDSAVTEDITLYAYWLKDGVEYHDVTIHYGNGKSDSVMKVEDGTRIANPRTEESETAYFAGWYSDSEYKNKFVFSTKISEDMDIYGKWINYSVFEAEDLNLEDFVGRGYSGEVYGNSAIVYPKENTRNASNNAYVSYLYASYQSTVDNTTLEFHITASASISGAVLAFRISAEYADITINGDMYEVLVNGTKINYEDISLLGTTTDLPFKDFVISPSVSLHAGDNTITLRTANTQKQGTGGTMNSTAPLVDCIKIAVDGASVSWTDNSDYYKPKN
;
A
#
# COMPACT_ATOMS: atom_id res chain seq x y z
N MET A 1 40.14 4.31 28.26
CA MET A 1 40.95 5.54 28.11
C MET A 1 40.07 6.61 27.50
N LYS A 2 39.87 7.72 28.21
CA LYS A 2 38.99 8.84 27.84
C LYS A 2 39.71 9.75 26.84
N TYR A 3 39.08 10.09 25.71
CA TYR A 3 39.53 11.20 24.87
C TYR A 3 38.74 12.46 25.23
N VAL A 4 39.50 13.51 25.53
CA VAL A 4 39.06 14.80 26.10
C VAL A 4 38.68 15.75 24.96
N CYS A 5 37.49 16.34 25.08
CA CYS A 5 36.98 17.41 24.24
C CYS A 5 37.62 18.76 24.64
N LYS A 6 38.18 19.51 23.69
CA LYS A 6 38.71 20.87 23.92
C LYS A 6 37.86 21.90 23.17
N LYS A 7 37.13 22.72 23.94
CA LYS A 7 36.47 23.96 23.52
C LYS A 7 37.50 25.08 23.35
N LEU A 8 37.41 25.85 22.26
CA LEU A 8 37.90 27.22 22.09
C LEU A 8 36.68 28.00 21.54
N GLY A 9 36.23 29.16 22.00
CA GLY A 9 36.87 30.25 22.75
C GLY A 9 36.61 31.55 21.97
N ILE A 10 35.41 32.12 22.12
CA ILE A 10 34.94 33.36 21.46
C ILE A 10 35.69 34.57 22.02
N ILE A 11 36.17 35.47 21.16
CA ILE A 11 36.61 36.82 21.53
C ILE A 11 35.80 37.85 20.74
N LEU A 12 35.04 38.66 21.48
CA LEU A 12 34.31 39.85 21.02
C LEU A 12 35.26 41.06 21.06
N LEU A 13 35.30 41.87 20.00
CA LEU A 13 35.71 43.28 20.11
C LEU A 13 34.78 44.15 19.27
N SER A 14 34.18 45.15 19.91
CA SER A 14 33.27 46.15 19.38
C SER A 14 34.01 47.48 19.11
N VAL A 15 33.52 48.30 18.15
CA VAL A 15 33.19 49.75 18.29
C VAL A 15 33.27 50.55 16.94
N ILE A 16 32.06 50.94 16.44
CA ILE A 16 31.55 52.28 16.02
C ILE A 16 32.02 53.03 14.73
N PHE A 17 31.07 53.10 13.77
CA PHE A 17 30.51 54.22 12.92
C PHE A 17 31.39 55.28 12.20
N ILE A 18 31.16 55.48 10.88
CA ILE A 18 30.47 56.65 10.26
C ILE A 18 30.32 56.52 8.71
N VAL A 19 29.05 56.64 8.28
CA VAL A 19 28.40 57.20 7.07
C VAL A 19 29.23 57.69 5.86
N SER A 20 28.92 57.19 4.65
CA SER A 20 28.23 57.94 3.55
C SER A 20 28.21 57.19 2.22
N CYS A 21 27.06 57.27 1.54
CA CYS A 21 26.75 56.70 0.22
C CYS A 21 27.80 57.02 -0.86
N VAL A 22 27.99 56.12 -1.83
CA VAL A 22 27.63 56.31 -3.26
C VAL A 22 27.96 55.02 -4.06
N SER A 23 26.89 54.41 -4.59
CA SER A 23 26.76 53.44 -5.72
C SER A 23 27.74 52.26 -5.83
N PHE A 24 27.26 51.07 -5.43
CA PHE A 24 27.78 49.78 -5.90
C PHE A 24 27.17 49.45 -7.28
N ALA A 25 28.01 49.48 -8.32
CA ALA A 25 27.89 48.56 -9.44
C ALA A 25 28.54 47.24 -9.01
N GLY A 26 27.76 46.37 -8.37
CA GLY A 26 28.21 45.07 -7.91
C GLY A 26 27.78 43.97 -8.88
N CYS A 27 28.66 43.62 -9.82
CA CYS A 27 28.68 42.28 -10.40
C CYS A 27 29.48 41.37 -9.47
N ASN A 28 28.83 40.39 -8.84
CA ASN A 28 29.30 39.01 -8.86
C ASN A 28 28.19 38.08 -8.31
N ASN A 29 27.64 37.26 -9.20
CA ASN A 29 26.60 36.29 -8.90
C ASN A 29 27.19 35.07 -8.21
N ASN A 30 26.92 34.90 -6.92
CA ASN A 30 26.95 33.59 -6.28
C ASN A 30 25.56 32.96 -6.43
N ASN A 31 25.29 32.31 -7.56
CA ASN A 31 24.05 31.57 -7.76
C ASN A 31 24.17 30.19 -7.12
N ASN A 32 23.76 30.10 -5.85
CA ASN A 32 23.44 28.84 -5.19
C ASN A 32 21.92 28.65 -5.30
N THR A 33 21.43 28.26 -6.48
CA THR A 33 19.98 28.23 -6.78
C THR A 33 19.35 26.89 -6.37
N ASN A 34 18.99 26.78 -5.08
CA ASN A 34 17.96 25.87 -4.59
C ASN A 34 16.56 26.52 -4.79
N GLU A 35 16.19 26.82 -6.03
CA GLU A 35 15.00 27.63 -6.36
C GLU A 35 14.07 26.88 -7.34
N GLY A 36 13.72 25.65 -6.98
CA GLY A 36 12.71 24.82 -7.65
C GLY A 36 11.58 24.44 -6.71
N ASP A 37 10.41 24.13 -7.26
CA ASP A 37 9.24 23.67 -6.50
C ASP A 37 9.47 22.30 -5.86
N PHE A 38 10.35 21.49 -6.48
CA PHE A 38 10.73 20.16 -6.02
C PHE A 38 12.24 20.02 -5.92
N LYS A 39 12.70 19.15 -5.02
CA LYS A 39 14.10 18.79 -4.82
C LYS A 39 14.39 17.40 -5.36
N VAL A 40 15.37 17.32 -6.25
CA VAL A 40 15.97 16.05 -6.68
C VAL A 40 17.29 15.88 -5.95
N THR A 41 17.40 14.84 -5.14
CA THR A 41 18.63 14.45 -4.44
C THR A 41 19.29 13.30 -5.18
N PHE A 42 20.48 13.51 -5.74
CA PHE A 42 21.30 12.45 -6.32
C PHE A 42 22.18 11.83 -5.25
N ASN A 43 21.84 10.61 -4.84
CA ASN A 43 22.62 9.76 -3.96
C ASN A 43 23.46 8.78 -4.77
N TYR A 44 24.78 8.90 -4.74
CA TYR A 44 25.66 8.00 -5.50
C TYR A 44 25.71 6.57 -4.92
N ASN A 45 25.04 6.27 -3.82
CA ASN A 45 24.80 4.90 -3.35
C ASN A 45 26.09 4.08 -3.13
N TYR A 46 27.14 4.71 -2.59
CA TYR A 46 28.34 4.04 -2.09
C TYR A 46 28.86 4.72 -0.82
N GLU A 47 29.64 4.01 -0.01
CA GLU A 47 30.10 4.50 1.29
C GLU A 47 30.86 5.83 1.18
N ASN A 48 30.50 6.79 2.04
CA ASN A 48 31.07 8.13 2.12
C ASN A 48 30.90 8.99 0.85
N SER A 49 30.00 8.62 -0.07
CA SER A 49 29.68 9.48 -1.21
C SER A 49 28.91 10.73 -0.75
N GLU A 50 29.29 11.91 -1.23
CA GLU A 50 28.49 13.12 -1.06
C GLU A 50 27.20 13.03 -1.88
N VAL A 51 26.10 13.60 -1.38
CA VAL A 51 24.87 13.76 -2.17
C VAL A 51 24.86 15.12 -2.87
N SER A 52 24.29 15.19 -4.07
CA SER A 52 24.01 16.48 -4.72
C SER A 52 22.52 16.74 -4.76
N VAL A 53 22.11 18.00 -4.66
CA VAL A 53 20.69 18.41 -4.64
C VAL A 53 20.47 19.47 -5.70
N VAL A 54 19.42 19.29 -6.50
CA VAL A 54 19.02 20.22 -7.57
C VAL A 54 17.55 20.58 -7.37
N GLY A 55 17.24 21.88 -7.45
CA GLY A 55 15.85 22.36 -7.50
C GLY A 55 15.28 22.25 -8.92
N VAL A 56 14.09 21.68 -9.05
CA VAL A 56 13.36 21.51 -10.31
C VAL A 56 11.99 22.19 -10.19
N LYS A 57 11.60 22.97 -11.19
CA LYS A 57 10.28 23.62 -11.21
C LYS A 57 9.19 22.60 -11.53
N LYS A 58 7.98 22.86 -11.07
CA LYS A 58 6.83 21.96 -11.31
C LYS A 58 6.61 21.75 -12.82
N GLY A 59 6.57 20.48 -13.22
CA GLY A 59 6.35 20.07 -14.61
C GLY A 59 7.62 20.05 -15.48
N GLU A 60 8.76 20.45 -14.94
CA GLU A 60 10.06 20.34 -15.61
C GLU A 60 10.74 18.99 -15.34
N LYS A 61 11.68 18.61 -16.21
CA LYS A 61 12.52 17.42 -16.05
C LYS A 61 13.82 17.77 -15.32
N VAL A 62 14.44 16.78 -14.68
CA VAL A 62 15.81 16.93 -14.16
C VAL A 62 16.82 16.44 -15.19
N SER A 63 17.95 17.14 -15.33
CA SER A 63 19.05 16.65 -16.18
C SER A 63 19.84 15.57 -15.47
N ARG A 64 20.29 14.56 -16.23
CA ARG A 64 21.22 13.55 -15.72
C ARG A 64 22.52 14.23 -15.26
N PRO A 65 23.06 13.88 -14.07
CA PRO A 65 24.35 14.40 -13.63
C PRO A 65 25.48 14.05 -14.60
N ASN A 66 26.50 14.91 -14.69
CA ASN A 66 27.71 14.58 -15.45
C ASN A 66 28.49 13.49 -14.71
N ASP A 67 28.59 12.30 -15.31
CA ASP A 67 29.16 11.11 -14.67
C ASP A 67 30.71 11.14 -14.63
N SER A 68 31.31 11.18 -13.43
CA SER A 68 32.56 10.46 -13.04
C SER A 68 32.99 10.81 -11.61
N VAL A 69 32.82 9.87 -10.66
CA VAL A 69 33.25 10.07 -9.25
C VAL A 69 33.90 8.83 -8.61
N ARG A 70 33.94 7.68 -9.29
CA ARG A 70 34.40 6.40 -8.72
C ARG A 70 35.29 5.62 -9.69
N GLU A 71 36.59 5.52 -9.38
CA GLU A 71 37.58 4.82 -10.22
C GLU A 71 37.27 3.32 -10.34
N GLY A 72 37.29 2.78 -11.56
CA GLY A 72 36.99 1.38 -11.87
C GLY A 72 35.50 1.04 -11.88
N TYR A 73 34.62 2.04 -11.88
CA TYR A 73 33.17 1.87 -11.96
C TYR A 73 32.54 2.89 -12.92
N LYS A 74 31.44 2.49 -13.54
CA LYS A 74 30.59 3.34 -14.37
C LYS A 74 29.16 3.36 -13.83
N ILE A 75 28.55 4.53 -13.74
CA ILE A 75 27.11 4.63 -13.46
C ILE A 75 26.35 4.03 -14.65
N TYR A 76 25.59 2.98 -14.41
CA TYR A 76 24.69 2.39 -15.39
C TYR A 76 23.44 3.25 -15.51
N ASN A 77 22.70 3.38 -14.42
CA ASN A 77 21.46 4.13 -14.36
C ASN A 77 21.19 4.69 -12.96
N TRP A 78 20.17 5.52 -12.84
CA TRP A 78 19.66 6.05 -11.58
C TRP A 78 18.30 5.42 -11.27
N TYR A 79 18.01 5.21 -10.00
CA TYR A 79 16.84 4.49 -9.52
C TYR A 79 16.12 5.28 -8.43
N ILE A 80 14.82 5.10 -8.28
CA ILE A 80 14.03 5.83 -7.27
C ILE A 80 14.11 5.20 -5.86
N ASP A 81 14.76 4.02 -5.77
CA ASP A 81 14.97 3.25 -4.55
C ASP A 81 16.45 2.84 -4.40
N ALA A 82 16.90 2.66 -3.16
CA ALA A 82 18.30 2.37 -2.84
C ALA A 82 18.74 0.98 -3.32
N GLU A 83 17.80 0.05 -3.39
CA GLU A 83 17.96 -1.31 -3.89
C GLU A 83 18.10 -1.38 -5.42
N CYS A 84 17.93 -0.24 -6.11
CA CYS A 84 18.04 -0.10 -7.55
C CYS A 84 17.10 -1.04 -8.33
N THR A 85 15.83 -1.09 -7.93
CA THR A 85 14.80 -1.96 -8.52
C THR A 85 13.84 -1.24 -9.47
N VAL A 86 13.68 0.08 -9.36
CA VAL A 86 12.84 0.90 -10.23
C VAL A 86 13.67 2.02 -10.88
N ALA A 87 14.02 1.84 -12.14
CA ALA A 87 14.83 2.79 -12.89
C ALA A 87 14.09 4.13 -13.06
N TYR A 88 14.82 5.23 -12.89
CA TYR A 88 14.31 6.56 -13.14
C TYR A 88 14.45 6.94 -14.61
N ASP A 89 13.36 7.44 -15.18
CA ASP A 89 13.33 7.99 -16.53
C ASP A 89 13.60 9.50 -16.49
N PHE A 90 14.76 9.92 -17.01
CA PHE A 90 15.11 11.35 -17.11
C PHE A 90 14.24 12.12 -18.10
N ASP A 91 13.44 11.43 -18.92
CA ASP A 91 12.42 12.06 -19.74
C ASP A 91 11.10 12.33 -19.00
N SER A 92 10.95 11.83 -17.77
CA SER A 92 9.77 12.08 -16.93
C SER A 92 9.90 13.41 -16.16
N ALA A 93 8.77 14.11 -16.02
CA ALA A 93 8.71 15.35 -15.24
C ALA A 93 8.85 15.06 -13.73
N VAL A 94 9.46 15.98 -12.99
CA VAL A 94 9.53 15.91 -11.53
C VAL A 94 8.26 16.50 -10.94
N THR A 95 7.54 15.69 -10.17
CA THR A 95 6.23 16.05 -9.58
C THR A 95 6.23 16.10 -8.06
N GLU A 96 7.31 15.69 -7.43
CA GLU A 96 7.53 15.71 -5.98
C GLU A 96 9.03 15.67 -5.67
N ASP A 97 9.39 15.91 -4.41
CA ASP A 97 10.75 15.71 -3.94
C ASP A 97 11.14 14.23 -4.10
N ILE A 98 12.27 13.96 -4.73
CA ILE A 98 12.71 12.60 -5.05
C ILE A 98 14.20 12.41 -4.75
N THR A 99 14.56 11.24 -4.25
CA THR A 99 15.97 10.81 -4.15
C THR A 99 16.24 9.75 -5.20
N LEU A 100 17.26 9.99 -6.01
CA LEU A 100 17.73 9.08 -7.06
C LEU A 100 19.02 8.42 -6.62
N TYR A 101 19.10 7.10 -6.75
CA TYR A 101 20.22 6.26 -6.33
C TYR A 101 20.99 5.74 -7.54
N ALA A 102 22.30 5.96 -7.59
CA ALA A 102 23.13 5.48 -8.69
C ALA A 102 23.37 3.97 -8.59
N TYR A 103 23.22 3.27 -9.71
CA TYR A 103 23.66 1.89 -9.85
C TYR A 103 25.00 1.82 -10.60
N TRP A 104 25.99 1.15 -10.01
CA TRP A 104 27.36 1.11 -10.50
C TRP A 104 27.72 -0.25 -11.08
N LEU A 105 28.31 -0.26 -12.27
CA LEU A 105 28.95 -1.42 -12.84
C LEU A 105 30.45 -1.29 -12.65
N LYS A 106 31.06 -2.28 -12.01
CA LYS A 106 32.51 -2.43 -11.91
C LYS A 106 33.10 -2.84 -13.27
N ASP A 107 34.19 -2.20 -13.65
CA ASP A 107 34.91 -2.51 -14.89
C ASP A 107 35.52 -3.92 -14.85
N GLY A 108 35.48 -4.63 -15.99
CA GLY A 108 36.05 -5.97 -16.13
C GLY A 108 35.26 -7.10 -15.44
N VAL A 109 34.03 -6.82 -15.00
CA VAL A 109 33.09 -7.79 -14.45
C VAL A 109 32.02 -8.13 -15.50
N GLU A 110 31.59 -9.39 -15.53
CA GLU A 110 30.49 -9.87 -16.37
C GLU A 110 29.14 -9.60 -15.71
N TYR A 111 28.18 -9.12 -16.49
CA TYR A 111 26.82 -8.81 -16.04
C TYR A 111 25.80 -9.41 -17.00
N HIS A 112 24.72 -9.92 -16.43
CA HIS A 112 23.55 -10.42 -17.14
C HIS A 112 22.39 -9.44 -17.03
N ASP A 113 21.56 -9.37 -18.07
CA ASP A 113 20.29 -8.64 -18.06
C ASP A 113 19.21 -9.47 -17.39
N VAL A 114 18.54 -8.86 -16.40
CA VAL A 114 17.27 -9.38 -15.89
C VAL A 114 16.16 -8.44 -16.30
N THR A 115 15.28 -8.90 -17.20
CA THR A 115 14.09 -8.16 -17.62
C THR A 115 12.95 -8.41 -16.63
N ILE A 116 12.36 -7.35 -16.12
CA ILE A 116 11.26 -7.39 -15.17
C ILE A 116 9.99 -6.97 -15.92
N HIS A 117 9.10 -7.95 -16.12
CA HIS A 117 7.78 -7.72 -16.68
C HIS A 117 6.77 -7.55 -15.53
N TYR A 118 6.34 -6.32 -15.25
CA TYR A 118 5.49 -6.06 -14.07
C TYR A 118 4.09 -6.67 -14.18
N GLY A 119 3.57 -6.90 -15.39
CA GLY A 119 2.30 -7.58 -15.61
C GLY A 119 1.03 -6.80 -15.23
N ASN A 120 1.17 -5.52 -14.85
CA ASN A 120 0.06 -4.62 -14.46
C ASN A 120 -0.06 -3.38 -15.36
N GLY A 121 0.48 -3.42 -16.58
CA GLY A 121 0.48 -2.29 -17.52
C GLY A 121 1.61 -1.27 -17.30
N LYS A 122 2.39 -1.38 -16.22
CA LYS A 122 3.65 -0.67 -16.05
C LYS A 122 4.68 -1.17 -17.08
N SER A 123 5.45 -0.25 -17.65
CA SER A 123 6.52 -0.58 -18.59
C SER A 123 7.57 -1.49 -17.95
N ASP A 124 8.08 -2.42 -18.74
CA ASP A 124 9.16 -3.31 -18.33
C ASP A 124 10.42 -2.54 -17.96
N SER A 125 11.22 -3.12 -17.06
CA SER A 125 12.53 -2.57 -16.69
C SER A 125 13.62 -3.63 -16.87
N VAL A 126 14.85 -3.20 -17.09
CA VAL A 126 16.02 -4.08 -17.22
C VAL A 126 17.04 -3.69 -16.19
N MET A 127 17.44 -4.64 -15.36
CA MET A 127 18.54 -4.50 -14.41
C MET A 127 19.75 -5.29 -14.87
N LYS A 128 20.95 -4.73 -14.70
CA LYS A 128 22.22 -5.45 -14.88
C LYS A 128 22.57 -6.14 -13.57
N VAL A 129 22.97 -7.40 -13.61
CA VAL A 129 23.26 -8.21 -12.42
C VAL A 129 24.63 -8.88 -12.60
N GLU A 130 25.53 -8.72 -11.62
CA GLU A 130 26.86 -9.34 -11.66
C GLU A 130 26.73 -10.87 -11.71
N ASP A 131 27.54 -11.52 -12.55
CA ASP A 131 27.54 -12.98 -12.70
C ASP A 131 27.68 -13.72 -11.34
N GLY A 132 26.84 -14.73 -11.14
CA GLY A 132 26.82 -15.54 -9.93
C GLY A 132 26.25 -14.86 -8.69
N THR A 133 25.69 -13.65 -8.82
CA THR A 133 25.01 -12.92 -7.73
C THR A 133 23.49 -13.07 -7.79
N ARG A 134 22.75 -12.35 -6.95
CA ARG A 134 21.30 -12.46 -6.80
C ARG A 134 20.66 -11.07 -6.93
N ILE A 135 19.39 -11.04 -7.28
CA ILE A 135 18.60 -9.82 -7.30
C ILE A 135 17.77 -9.69 -6.02
N ALA A 136 17.53 -8.46 -5.59
CA ALA A 136 16.50 -8.16 -4.61
C ALA A 136 15.11 -8.39 -5.21
N ASN A 137 14.11 -8.61 -4.35
CA ASN A 137 12.72 -8.68 -4.80
C ASN A 137 12.31 -7.31 -5.38
N PRO A 138 11.93 -7.21 -6.67
CA PRO A 138 11.51 -5.93 -7.23
C PRO A 138 10.28 -5.39 -6.51
N ARG A 139 10.28 -4.08 -6.28
CA ARG A 139 9.15 -3.42 -5.64
C ARG A 139 7.95 -3.36 -6.58
N THR A 140 6.79 -3.74 -6.05
CA THR A 140 5.48 -3.54 -6.69
C THR A 140 4.67 -2.53 -5.89
N GLU A 141 3.81 -1.79 -6.57
CA GLU A 141 2.81 -0.92 -5.93
C GLU A 141 1.55 -1.74 -5.62
N GLU A 142 0.87 -1.45 -4.52
CA GLU A 142 -0.41 -2.07 -4.23
C GLU A 142 -1.46 -1.67 -5.28
N SER A 143 -2.39 -2.58 -5.60
CA SER A 143 -3.47 -2.33 -6.54
C SER A 143 -4.82 -2.53 -5.86
N GLU A 144 -5.72 -1.57 -6.00
CA GLU A 144 -7.09 -1.67 -5.49
C GLU A 144 -7.95 -2.68 -6.28
N THR A 145 -7.52 -3.03 -7.49
CA THR A 145 -8.28 -3.88 -8.44
C THR A 145 -7.69 -5.27 -8.64
N ALA A 146 -6.45 -5.51 -8.18
CA ALA A 146 -5.78 -6.79 -8.34
C ALA A 146 -4.84 -7.14 -7.18
N TYR A 147 -4.70 -8.43 -6.90
CA TYR A 147 -3.75 -9.00 -5.97
C TYR A 147 -2.44 -9.40 -6.66
N PHE A 148 -1.29 -9.03 -6.09
CA PHE A 148 0.01 -9.49 -6.57
C PHE A 148 0.33 -10.90 -6.07
N ALA A 149 0.25 -11.91 -6.95
CA ALA A 149 0.45 -13.31 -6.62
C ALA A 149 1.94 -13.74 -6.60
N GLY A 150 2.85 -12.83 -6.98
CA GLY A 150 4.29 -13.01 -6.93
C GLY A 150 4.97 -13.00 -8.30
N TRP A 151 6.28 -13.19 -8.28
CA TRP A 151 7.15 -13.24 -9.46
C TRP A 151 7.32 -14.68 -9.97
N TYR A 152 7.38 -14.84 -11.29
CA TYR A 152 7.51 -16.12 -11.99
C TYR A 152 8.65 -16.07 -13.01
N SER A 153 9.28 -17.20 -13.28
CA SER A 153 10.37 -17.31 -14.27
C SER A 153 9.87 -17.66 -15.68
N ASP A 154 8.55 -17.71 -15.87
CA ASP A 154 7.92 -17.96 -17.16
C ASP A 154 6.63 -17.15 -17.29
N SER A 155 6.31 -16.76 -18.53
CA SER A 155 5.13 -15.97 -18.87
C SER A 155 3.80 -16.69 -18.64
N GLU A 156 3.81 -18.03 -18.56
CA GLU A 156 2.63 -18.85 -18.25
C GLU A 156 2.38 -18.96 -16.74
N TYR A 157 3.23 -18.36 -15.91
CA TYR A 157 3.16 -18.37 -14.46
C TYR A 157 3.14 -19.78 -13.83
N LYS A 158 3.91 -20.72 -14.39
CA LYS A 158 4.00 -22.09 -13.88
C LYS A 158 5.06 -22.25 -12.80
N ASN A 159 6.15 -21.49 -12.88
CA ASN A 159 7.29 -21.60 -11.98
C ASN A 159 7.50 -20.27 -11.24
N LYS A 160 7.26 -20.27 -9.93
CA LYS A 160 7.56 -19.11 -9.09
C LYS A 160 9.07 -18.85 -9.10
N PHE A 161 9.44 -17.59 -9.28
CA PHE A 161 10.83 -17.18 -9.19
C PHE A 161 11.30 -17.21 -7.73
N VAL A 162 12.49 -17.75 -7.51
CA VAL A 162 13.09 -17.88 -6.19
C VAL A 162 14.27 -16.92 -6.08
N PHE A 163 14.14 -15.87 -5.28
CA PHE A 163 15.16 -14.81 -5.13
C PHE A 163 16.50 -15.27 -4.52
N SER A 164 16.57 -16.51 -4.01
CA SER A 164 17.85 -17.12 -3.60
C SER A 164 18.63 -17.75 -4.77
N THR A 165 18.06 -17.75 -5.98
CA THR A 165 18.70 -18.23 -7.22
C THR A 165 19.79 -17.25 -7.66
N LYS A 166 20.95 -17.78 -8.01
CA LYS A 166 22.03 -16.99 -8.61
C LYS A 166 21.76 -16.77 -10.09
N ILE A 167 22.00 -15.55 -10.57
CA ILE A 167 21.91 -15.19 -11.97
C ILE A 167 23.24 -15.53 -12.65
N SER A 168 23.21 -16.30 -13.73
CA SER A 168 24.40 -16.69 -14.50
C SER A 168 24.20 -16.60 -16.01
N GLU A 169 23.05 -16.07 -16.42
CA GLU A 169 22.69 -15.78 -17.81
C GLU A 169 21.58 -14.73 -17.81
N ASP A 170 21.35 -14.09 -18.95
CA ASP A 170 20.22 -13.18 -19.15
C ASP A 170 18.90 -13.93 -18.90
N MET A 171 17.95 -13.30 -18.23
CA MET A 171 16.66 -13.91 -17.95
C MET A 171 15.52 -12.91 -17.79
N ASP A 172 14.30 -13.41 -17.91
CA ASP A 172 13.09 -12.64 -17.68
C ASP A 172 12.36 -13.13 -16.41
N ILE A 173 11.75 -12.20 -15.67
CA ILE A 173 10.81 -12.50 -14.58
C ILE A 173 9.49 -11.77 -14.80
N TYR A 174 8.39 -12.42 -14.44
CA TYR A 174 7.02 -11.98 -14.73
C TYR A 174 6.21 -11.81 -13.45
N GLY A 175 5.66 -10.63 -13.25
CA GLY A 175 4.77 -10.32 -12.14
C GLY A 175 3.35 -10.81 -12.43
N LYS A 176 2.84 -11.71 -11.58
CA LYS A 176 1.47 -12.23 -11.72
C LYS A 176 0.50 -11.39 -10.89
N TRP A 177 -0.53 -10.88 -11.56
CA TRP A 177 -1.65 -10.18 -10.94
C TRP A 177 -2.95 -10.96 -11.13
N ILE A 178 -3.75 -11.04 -10.08
CA ILE A 178 -5.06 -11.68 -10.10
C ILE A 178 -6.11 -10.63 -9.78
N ASN A 179 -7.03 -10.37 -10.70
CA ASN A 179 -8.07 -9.36 -10.51
C ASN A 179 -9.01 -9.75 -9.35
N TYR A 180 -9.41 -8.75 -8.57
CA TYR A 180 -10.44 -8.93 -7.55
C TYR A 180 -11.82 -8.98 -8.20
N SER A 181 -12.64 -9.93 -7.74
CA SER A 181 -14.09 -9.82 -7.79
C SER A 181 -14.55 -9.08 -6.54
N VAL A 182 -15.33 -8.01 -6.71
CA VAL A 182 -15.78 -7.14 -5.60
C VAL A 182 -17.23 -7.46 -5.26
N PHE A 183 -17.51 -7.57 -3.97
CA PHE A 183 -18.82 -7.84 -3.40
C PHE A 183 -19.12 -6.73 -2.41
N GLU A 184 -19.89 -5.75 -2.86
CA GLU A 184 -20.23 -4.56 -2.09
C GLU A 184 -21.15 -4.93 -0.92
N ALA A 185 -20.88 -4.36 0.26
CA ALA A 185 -21.67 -4.64 1.46
C ALA A 185 -23.06 -4.00 1.39
N GLU A 186 -23.22 -2.87 0.67
CA GLU A 186 -24.54 -2.27 0.47
C GLU A 186 -25.46 -3.08 -0.45
N ASP A 187 -24.92 -4.03 -1.20
CA ASP A 187 -25.71 -4.93 -2.05
C ASP A 187 -26.26 -6.12 -1.25
N LEU A 188 -25.89 -6.29 0.02
CA LEU A 188 -26.44 -7.34 0.87
C LEU A 188 -27.94 -7.11 1.12
N ASN A 189 -28.71 -8.19 1.17
CA ASN A 189 -30.08 -8.11 1.66
C ASN A 189 -30.10 -7.96 3.19
N LEU A 190 -30.32 -6.74 3.65
CA LEU A 190 -30.32 -6.41 5.08
C LEU A 190 -31.73 -6.27 5.66
N GLU A 191 -32.80 -6.76 5.04
CA GLU A 191 -34.19 -6.51 5.51
C GLU A 191 -34.42 -6.87 6.99
N ASP A 192 -33.92 -8.03 7.41
CA ASP A 192 -34.02 -8.51 8.80
C ASP A 192 -32.81 -8.12 9.66
N PHE A 193 -31.91 -7.29 9.14
CA PHE A 193 -30.71 -6.87 9.84
C PHE A 193 -31.05 -5.92 11.00
N VAL A 194 -30.42 -6.17 12.15
CA VAL A 194 -30.50 -5.32 13.33
C VAL A 194 -29.10 -4.86 13.70
N GLY A 195 -28.76 -3.64 13.29
CA GLY A 195 -27.48 -3.01 13.60
C GLY A 195 -27.49 -2.35 14.96
N ARG A 196 -26.37 -2.42 15.67
CA ARG A 196 -26.17 -1.75 16.97
C ARG A 196 -25.18 -0.61 16.81
N GLY A 197 -25.44 0.50 17.50
CA GLY A 197 -24.61 1.71 17.52
C GLY A 197 -24.13 2.05 18.92
N TYR A 198 -23.41 3.16 19.05
CA TYR A 198 -22.99 3.69 20.34
C TYR A 198 -24.18 4.07 21.25
N SER A 199 -25.23 4.66 20.67
CA SER A 199 -26.43 5.12 21.39
C SER A 199 -27.72 4.83 20.64
N GLY A 200 -27.91 3.60 20.15
CA GLY A 200 -29.09 3.25 19.38
C GLY A 200 -28.95 2.00 18.53
N GLU A 201 -29.99 1.76 17.75
CA GLU A 201 -30.15 0.59 16.91
C GLU A 201 -30.71 1.03 15.56
N VAL A 202 -30.32 0.33 14.51
CA VAL A 202 -30.85 0.53 13.16
C VAL A 202 -31.42 -0.79 12.67
N TYR A 203 -32.44 -0.69 11.82
CA TYR A 203 -33.14 -1.84 11.28
C TYR A 203 -33.09 -1.80 9.77
N GLY A 204 -32.98 -2.97 9.17
CA GLY A 204 -33.07 -3.09 7.73
C GLY A 204 -31.87 -2.45 7.02
N ASN A 205 -32.17 -1.96 5.81
CA ASN A 205 -31.27 -1.17 4.98
C ASN A 205 -30.84 0.18 5.60
N SER A 206 -31.36 0.58 6.77
CA SER A 206 -30.92 1.79 7.47
C SER A 206 -29.48 1.68 8.00
N ALA A 207 -28.92 0.47 8.04
CA ALA A 207 -27.51 0.24 8.35
C ALA A 207 -26.57 0.66 7.22
N ILE A 208 -27.10 0.82 5.99
CA ILE A 208 -26.34 1.27 4.82
C ILE A 208 -26.24 2.79 4.87
N VAL A 209 -25.02 3.29 4.81
CA VAL A 209 -24.73 4.73 4.82
C VAL A 209 -24.34 5.18 3.42
N TYR A 210 -25.05 6.19 2.91
CA TYR A 210 -24.72 6.91 1.68
C TYR A 210 -24.24 8.33 2.03
N PRO A 211 -22.93 8.59 2.11
CA PRO A 211 -22.40 9.92 2.41
C PRO A 211 -22.84 10.95 1.37
N LYS A 212 -23.15 12.17 1.83
CA LYS A 212 -23.63 13.27 0.97
C LYS A 212 -22.60 13.75 -0.05
N GLU A 213 -21.31 13.54 0.22
CA GLU A 213 -20.21 13.85 -0.68
C GLU A 213 -19.29 12.62 -0.74
N ASN A 214 -18.65 12.39 -1.90
CA ASN A 214 -17.67 11.31 -2.09
C ASN A 214 -16.34 11.63 -1.39
N THR A 215 -16.40 11.97 -0.10
CA THR A 215 -15.28 12.41 0.72
C THR A 215 -14.66 11.26 1.52
N ARG A 216 -15.08 10.01 1.26
CA ARG A 216 -14.80 8.88 2.15
C ARG A 216 -14.15 7.68 1.48
N ASN A 217 -13.87 7.71 0.17
CA ASN A 217 -13.14 6.65 -0.55
C ASN A 217 -13.70 5.21 -0.41
N ALA A 218 -14.95 5.04 0.02
CA ALA A 218 -15.67 3.77 -0.08
C ALA A 218 -16.02 3.50 -1.55
N SER A 219 -15.98 2.24 -2.01
CA SER A 219 -16.44 1.89 -3.34
C SER A 219 -17.90 2.33 -3.50
N ASN A 220 -18.20 2.96 -4.64
CA ASN A 220 -19.52 3.50 -4.97
C ASN A 220 -20.13 4.49 -3.95
N ASN A 221 -19.32 5.04 -3.02
CA ASN A 221 -19.75 5.96 -1.97
C ASN A 221 -20.90 5.38 -1.10
N ALA A 222 -20.78 4.12 -0.70
CA ALA A 222 -21.66 3.46 0.25
C ALA A 222 -20.88 2.50 1.16
N TYR A 223 -21.42 2.18 2.33
CA TYR A 223 -20.86 1.16 3.24
C TYR A 223 -21.89 0.79 4.30
N VAL A 224 -21.69 -0.34 4.98
CA VAL A 224 -22.51 -0.79 6.11
C VAL A 224 -21.85 -0.37 7.43
N SER A 225 -22.66 0.24 8.30
CA SER A 225 -22.30 0.65 9.66
C SER A 225 -23.16 -0.08 10.70
N TYR A 226 -23.09 0.34 11.97
CA TYR A 226 -23.83 -0.25 13.08
C TYR A 226 -23.52 -1.74 13.27
N LEU A 227 -22.27 -2.13 12.99
CA LEU A 227 -21.81 -3.51 13.06
C LEU A 227 -21.36 -3.93 14.46
N TYR A 228 -21.54 -3.08 15.46
CA TYR A 228 -21.12 -3.35 16.83
C TYR A 228 -21.92 -4.48 17.48
N ALA A 229 -21.35 -5.15 18.50
CA ALA A 229 -22.10 -6.09 19.33
C ALA A 229 -22.91 -5.36 20.43
N SER A 230 -24.04 -5.91 20.88
CA SER A 230 -24.86 -5.29 21.93
C SER A 230 -24.27 -5.47 23.33
N TYR A 231 -24.24 -4.41 24.16
CA TYR A 231 -23.79 -4.45 25.56
C TYR A 231 -24.58 -5.44 26.46
N GLN A 232 -25.86 -5.63 26.15
CA GLN A 232 -26.80 -6.39 26.99
C GLN A 232 -26.88 -7.88 26.60
N SER A 233 -26.31 -8.24 25.47
CA SER A 233 -26.30 -9.60 24.95
C SER A 233 -24.86 -10.07 24.87
N THR A 234 -24.58 -11.33 25.17
CA THR A 234 -23.32 -12.00 24.77
C THR A 234 -23.58 -13.05 23.69
N VAL A 235 -24.82 -13.09 23.17
CA VAL A 235 -25.32 -14.11 22.25
C VAL A 235 -25.71 -13.54 20.88
N ASP A 236 -25.95 -12.22 20.80
CA ASP A 236 -26.25 -11.54 19.54
C ASP A 236 -24.96 -10.94 18.97
N ASN A 237 -24.41 -11.63 17.97
CA ASN A 237 -23.31 -11.12 17.17
C ASN A 237 -23.87 -10.46 15.91
N THR A 238 -23.47 -9.22 15.66
CA THR A 238 -23.82 -8.55 14.41
C THR A 238 -23.01 -9.16 13.28
N THR A 239 -23.71 -9.62 12.25
CA THR A 239 -23.15 -10.48 11.21
C THR A 239 -23.51 -9.96 9.83
N LEU A 240 -22.54 -9.94 8.93
CA LEU A 240 -22.72 -9.79 7.49
C LEU A 240 -22.37 -11.10 6.82
N GLU A 241 -23.25 -11.61 5.95
CA GLU A 241 -23.04 -12.87 5.24
C GLU A 241 -23.04 -12.62 3.73
N PHE A 242 -21.89 -12.84 3.10
CA PHE A 242 -21.71 -12.76 1.66
C PHE A 242 -21.86 -14.15 1.07
N HIS A 243 -22.88 -14.35 0.24
CA HIS A 243 -23.13 -15.59 -0.46
C HIS A 243 -22.54 -15.52 -1.86
N ILE A 244 -21.53 -16.36 -2.11
CA ILE A 244 -20.76 -16.36 -3.36
C ILE A 244 -20.81 -17.74 -4.01
N THR A 245 -20.88 -17.77 -5.33
CA THR A 245 -20.78 -19.01 -6.11
C THR A 245 -19.43 -19.05 -6.80
N ALA A 246 -18.67 -20.12 -6.61
CA ALA A 246 -17.41 -20.38 -7.30
C ALA A 246 -17.62 -21.39 -8.44
N SER A 247 -17.00 -21.14 -9.61
CA SER A 247 -17.13 -22.02 -10.78
C SER A 247 -16.41 -23.37 -10.64
N ALA A 248 -15.51 -23.50 -9.67
CA ALA A 248 -14.80 -24.73 -9.32
C ALA A 248 -14.38 -24.69 -7.84
N SER A 249 -13.86 -25.81 -7.32
CA SER A 249 -13.22 -25.83 -6.00
C SER A 249 -11.88 -25.09 -6.08
N ILE A 250 -11.62 -24.21 -5.12
CA ILE A 250 -10.45 -23.32 -5.11
C ILE A 250 -9.81 -23.43 -3.73
N SER A 251 -8.53 -23.79 -3.64
CA SER A 251 -7.82 -23.91 -2.35
C SER A 251 -7.00 -22.68 -1.96
N GLY A 252 -6.80 -21.75 -2.90
CA GLY A 252 -5.92 -20.59 -2.77
C GLY A 252 -6.60 -19.28 -3.16
N ALA A 253 -7.89 -19.13 -2.83
CA ALA A 253 -8.57 -17.86 -3.02
C ALA A 253 -7.98 -16.83 -2.04
N VAL A 254 -7.73 -15.61 -2.51
CA VAL A 254 -7.29 -14.51 -1.65
C VAL A 254 -8.54 -13.76 -1.21
N LEU A 255 -8.70 -13.58 0.10
CA LEU A 255 -9.77 -12.80 0.68
C LEU A 255 -9.20 -11.49 1.24
N ALA A 256 -9.73 -10.37 0.76
CA ALA A 256 -9.42 -9.03 1.23
C ALA A 256 -10.70 -8.28 1.59
N PHE A 257 -10.61 -7.35 2.54
CA PHE A 257 -11.72 -6.47 2.90
C PHE A 257 -11.35 -5.03 2.66
N ARG A 258 -12.34 -4.22 2.27
CA ARG A 258 -12.25 -2.77 2.31
C ARG A 258 -13.03 -2.26 3.51
N ILE A 259 -12.32 -1.70 4.48
CA ILE A 259 -12.89 -1.32 5.78
C ILE A 259 -12.33 -0.01 6.30
N SER A 260 -13.07 0.61 7.21
CA SER A 260 -12.68 1.82 7.95
C SER A 260 -13.14 1.73 9.41
N ALA A 261 -12.72 2.67 10.24
CA ALA A 261 -13.26 2.85 11.59
C ALA A 261 -13.86 4.24 11.76
N GLU A 262 -14.88 4.34 12.60
CA GLU A 262 -15.45 5.61 13.03
C GLU A 262 -15.11 5.92 14.49
N TYR A 263 -15.16 7.20 14.83
CA TYR A 263 -15.00 7.77 16.19
C TYR A 263 -13.63 7.64 16.85
N ALA A 264 -13.13 6.43 17.01
CA ALA A 264 -11.91 6.13 17.76
C ALA A 264 -11.09 5.08 17.03
N ASP A 265 -9.79 5.14 17.25
CA ASP A 265 -8.89 4.13 16.72
C ASP A 265 -9.28 2.76 17.28
N ILE A 266 -9.42 1.78 16.39
CA ILE A 266 -9.73 0.41 16.76
C ILE A 266 -8.66 -0.52 16.21
N THR A 267 -8.39 -1.58 16.95
CA THR A 267 -7.69 -2.75 16.41
C THR A 267 -8.68 -3.89 16.37
N ILE A 268 -8.89 -4.46 15.19
CA ILE A 268 -9.69 -5.66 15.01
C ILE A 268 -8.78 -6.87 14.81
N ASN A 269 -9.18 -8.01 15.34
CA ASN A 269 -8.47 -9.27 15.21
C ASN A 269 -9.48 -10.43 15.26
N GLY A 270 -8.99 -11.65 15.01
CA GLY A 270 -9.84 -12.83 14.94
C GLY A 270 -10.66 -13.13 16.21
N ASP A 271 -10.33 -12.56 17.36
CA ASP A 271 -11.10 -12.74 18.60
C ASP A 271 -12.24 -11.72 18.77
N MET A 272 -12.09 -10.53 18.17
CA MET A 272 -13.02 -9.42 18.26
C MET A 272 -13.93 -9.30 17.03
N TYR A 273 -13.42 -9.73 15.87
CA TYR A 273 -14.12 -9.70 14.61
C TYR A 273 -13.80 -10.99 13.84
N GLU A 274 -14.74 -11.92 13.84
CA GLU A 274 -14.55 -13.23 13.27
C GLU A 274 -14.80 -13.19 11.77
N VAL A 275 -13.90 -13.81 11.03
CA VAL A 275 -14.07 -14.10 9.62
C VAL A 275 -14.26 -15.59 9.48
N LEU A 276 -15.38 -16.02 8.90
CA LEU A 276 -15.66 -17.42 8.62
C LEU A 276 -15.82 -17.64 7.12
N VAL A 277 -15.19 -18.69 6.62
CA VAL A 277 -15.38 -19.18 5.25
C VAL A 277 -16.02 -20.54 5.35
N ASN A 278 -17.26 -20.66 4.86
CA ASN A 278 -18.09 -21.86 4.98
C ASN A 278 -18.17 -22.36 6.44
N GLY A 279 -18.38 -21.42 7.38
CA GLY A 279 -18.44 -21.70 8.82
C GLY A 279 -17.10 -22.02 9.48
N THR A 280 -16.00 -22.08 8.73
CA THR A 280 -14.65 -22.28 9.28
C THR A 280 -14.01 -20.93 9.58
N LYS A 281 -13.65 -20.70 10.86
CA LYS A 281 -12.96 -19.48 11.29
C LYS A 281 -11.57 -19.39 10.66
N ILE A 282 -11.26 -18.22 10.10
CA ILE A 282 -9.96 -17.88 9.52
C ILE A 282 -9.22 -16.94 10.48
N ASN A 283 -7.94 -17.23 10.69
CA ASN A 283 -7.05 -16.35 11.45
C ASN A 283 -6.45 -15.29 10.52
N TYR A 284 -6.32 -14.08 11.02
CA TYR A 284 -5.69 -12.97 10.33
C TYR A 284 -4.96 -12.08 11.35
N GLU A 285 -3.97 -11.33 10.88
CA GLU A 285 -3.17 -10.43 11.71
C GLU A 285 -4.02 -9.26 12.23
N ASP A 286 -3.58 -8.65 13.33
CA ASP A 286 -4.23 -7.48 13.89
C ASP A 286 -4.28 -6.34 12.85
N ILE A 287 -5.47 -5.76 12.65
CA ILE A 287 -5.69 -4.62 11.76
C ILE A 287 -6.01 -3.40 12.61
N SER A 288 -5.11 -2.41 12.60
CA SER A 288 -5.32 -1.12 13.24
C SER A 288 -5.91 -0.11 12.25
N LEU A 289 -7.03 0.49 12.65
CA LEU A 289 -7.78 1.47 11.87
C LEU A 289 -7.82 2.79 12.63
N LEU A 290 -7.59 3.88 11.91
CA LEU A 290 -7.75 5.22 12.46
C LEU A 290 -9.24 5.59 12.46
N GLY A 291 -9.75 5.94 13.63
CA GLY A 291 -11.15 6.33 13.79
C GLY A 291 -11.35 7.81 13.59
N THR A 292 -12.20 8.19 12.64
CA THR A 292 -12.59 9.59 12.45
C THR A 292 -14.11 9.70 12.28
N THR A 293 -14.67 10.90 12.32
CA THR A 293 -16.12 11.12 12.08
C THR A 293 -16.41 11.78 10.73
N THR A 294 -15.38 12.31 10.05
CA THR A 294 -15.53 13.13 8.84
C THR A 294 -14.80 12.57 7.63
N ASP A 295 -13.63 11.97 7.82
CA ASP A 295 -12.74 11.47 6.77
C ASP A 295 -12.43 10.01 7.08
N LEU A 296 -13.34 9.12 6.70
CA LEU A 296 -13.24 7.68 6.97
C LEU A 296 -12.29 7.07 5.93
N PRO A 297 -11.04 6.72 6.28
CA PRO A 297 -10.07 6.29 5.29
C PRO A 297 -10.26 4.80 4.98
N PHE A 298 -11.23 4.47 4.14
CA PHE A 298 -11.42 3.10 3.67
C PHE A 298 -10.15 2.59 2.99
N LYS A 299 -9.71 1.41 3.42
CA LYS A 299 -8.47 0.77 2.95
C LYS A 299 -8.68 -0.72 2.76
N ASP A 300 -7.92 -1.27 1.83
CA ASP A 300 -7.90 -2.69 1.54
C ASP A 300 -6.95 -3.41 2.50
N PHE A 301 -7.38 -4.54 3.05
CA PHE A 301 -6.58 -5.41 3.88
C PHE A 301 -6.73 -6.85 3.40
N VAL A 302 -5.61 -7.50 3.07
CA VAL A 302 -5.60 -8.94 2.79
C VAL A 302 -5.77 -9.69 4.10
N ILE A 303 -6.91 -10.35 4.26
CA ILE A 303 -7.29 -11.08 5.48
C ILE A 303 -6.65 -12.46 5.47
N SER A 304 -6.71 -13.13 4.33
CA SER A 304 -6.03 -14.39 4.12
C SER A 304 -5.63 -14.55 2.66
N PRO A 305 -4.36 -14.88 2.37
CA PRO A 305 -3.90 -15.14 1.01
C PRO A 305 -4.30 -16.53 0.51
N SER A 306 -4.96 -17.35 1.32
CA SER A 306 -5.33 -18.71 0.95
C SER A 306 -6.54 -19.20 1.76
N VAL A 307 -7.74 -18.98 1.25
CA VAL A 307 -8.97 -19.60 1.73
C VAL A 307 -9.46 -20.65 0.74
N SER A 308 -10.16 -21.66 1.27
CA SER A 308 -10.75 -22.72 0.46
C SER A 308 -12.22 -22.44 0.17
N LEU A 309 -12.60 -22.47 -1.11
CA LEU A 309 -13.96 -22.39 -1.61
C LEU A 309 -14.34 -23.72 -2.27
N HIS A 310 -15.58 -24.14 -2.08
CA HIS A 310 -16.20 -25.26 -2.77
C HIS A 310 -16.67 -24.82 -4.16
N ALA A 311 -16.70 -25.74 -5.12
CA ALA A 311 -17.47 -25.53 -6.35
C ALA A 311 -18.95 -25.32 -6.00
N GLY A 312 -19.58 -24.31 -6.59
CA GLY A 312 -20.92 -23.89 -6.22
C GLY A 312 -20.92 -22.90 -5.06
N ASP A 313 -21.89 -23.01 -4.17
CA ASP A 313 -22.18 -21.99 -3.17
C ASP A 313 -21.21 -22.02 -1.99
N ASN A 314 -20.87 -20.83 -1.53
CA ASN A 314 -20.01 -20.57 -0.38
C ASN A 314 -20.56 -19.37 0.40
N THR A 315 -20.19 -19.31 1.67
CA THR A 315 -20.53 -18.18 2.54
C THR A 315 -19.26 -17.60 3.16
N ILE A 316 -19.10 -16.29 3.05
CA ILE A 316 -18.11 -15.51 3.79
C ILE A 316 -18.86 -14.71 4.85
N THR A 317 -18.64 -15.04 6.11
CA THR A 317 -19.31 -14.42 7.24
C THR A 317 -18.35 -13.48 7.95
N LEU A 318 -18.73 -12.21 8.09
CA LEU A 318 -18.05 -11.24 8.94
C LEU A 318 -18.89 -11.03 10.20
N ARG A 319 -18.32 -11.30 11.37
CA ARG A 319 -19.08 -11.35 12.61
C ARG A 319 -18.37 -10.65 13.74
N THR A 320 -19.00 -9.62 14.28
CA THR A 320 -18.48 -8.97 15.49
C THR A 320 -18.62 -9.92 16.68
N ALA A 321 -17.50 -10.26 17.30
CA ALA A 321 -17.46 -11.13 18.44
C ALA A 321 -17.81 -10.36 19.71
N ASN A 322 -18.67 -10.96 20.53
CA ASN A 322 -19.18 -10.37 21.76
C ASN A 322 -18.33 -10.76 22.99
N THR A 323 -17.03 -10.96 22.77
CA THR A 323 -16.10 -11.65 23.68
C THR A 323 -15.45 -10.72 24.70
N GLN A 324 -15.36 -9.42 24.42
CA GLN A 324 -14.75 -8.43 25.31
C GLN A 324 -15.62 -7.18 25.45
N LYS A 325 -15.90 -6.77 26.70
CA LYS A 325 -16.60 -5.52 26.99
C LYS A 325 -15.66 -4.32 26.81
N GLN A 326 -16.01 -3.42 25.90
CA GLN A 326 -15.36 -2.13 25.71
C GLN A 326 -16.12 -1.07 26.55
N GLY A 327 -15.59 -0.69 27.72
CA GLY A 327 -16.12 0.40 28.56
C GLY A 327 -17.17 0.04 29.63
N THR A 328 -17.72 1.07 30.30
CA THR A 328 -18.68 0.94 31.41
C THR A 328 -20.00 1.66 31.08
N GLY A 329 -20.89 1.01 30.31
CA GLY A 329 -22.25 1.48 29.97
C GLY A 329 -22.42 1.94 28.51
N GLY A 330 -23.61 1.71 27.94
CA GLY A 330 -23.96 2.02 26.54
C GLY A 330 -24.77 0.92 25.86
N THR A 331 -25.05 1.04 24.55
CA THR A 331 -25.67 -0.03 23.73
C THR A 331 -24.65 -0.98 23.09
N MET A 332 -23.35 -0.63 23.07
CA MET A 332 -22.25 -1.39 22.45
C MET A 332 -21.46 -2.22 23.48
N ASN A 333 -21.11 -3.47 23.15
CA ASN A 333 -20.16 -4.30 23.91
C ASN A 333 -18.77 -4.38 23.27
N SER A 334 -18.68 -4.34 21.94
CA SER A 334 -17.47 -4.63 21.17
C SER A 334 -17.37 -3.70 19.97
N THR A 335 -16.15 -3.35 19.56
CA THR A 335 -15.89 -2.53 18.37
C THR A 335 -16.02 -3.37 17.09
N ALA A 336 -16.42 -2.71 16.01
CA ALA A 336 -16.52 -3.31 14.69
C ALA A 336 -16.05 -2.29 13.65
N PRO A 337 -15.44 -2.74 12.55
CA PRO A 337 -15.14 -1.85 11.44
C PRO A 337 -16.44 -1.47 10.71
N LEU A 338 -16.40 -0.37 9.98
CA LEU A 338 -17.31 -0.09 8.88
C LEU A 338 -16.88 -0.96 7.68
N VAL A 339 -17.85 -1.57 7.00
CA VAL A 339 -17.56 -2.50 5.89
C VAL A 339 -18.08 -1.91 4.60
N ASP A 340 -17.16 -1.69 3.66
CA ASP A 340 -17.46 -1.23 2.30
C ASP A 340 -17.68 -2.43 1.39
N CYS A 341 -16.67 -3.29 1.23
CA CYS A 341 -16.81 -4.51 0.44
C CYS A 341 -15.89 -5.63 0.91
N ILE A 342 -16.18 -6.85 0.44
CA ILE A 342 -15.18 -7.91 0.37
C ILE A 342 -14.68 -8.05 -1.08
N LYS A 343 -13.40 -8.42 -1.20
CA LYS A 343 -12.72 -8.62 -2.47
C LYS A 343 -12.15 -10.04 -2.48
N ILE A 344 -12.35 -10.76 -3.58
CA ILE A 344 -11.89 -12.13 -3.74
C ILE A 344 -11.09 -12.25 -5.04
N ALA A 345 -9.82 -12.64 -4.93
CA ALA A 345 -8.99 -12.95 -6.10
C ALA A 345 -8.83 -14.46 -6.22
N VAL A 346 -9.08 -14.99 -7.41
CA VAL A 346 -8.99 -16.43 -7.71
C VAL A 346 -8.22 -16.66 -9.02
N ASP A 347 -7.32 -17.64 -9.01
CA ASP A 347 -6.48 -17.97 -10.16
C ASP A 347 -7.08 -19.15 -10.93
N GLY A 348 -7.37 -18.97 -12.22
CA GLY A 348 -7.90 -20.04 -13.09
C GLY A 348 -9.36 -20.45 -12.83
N ALA A 349 -10.11 -19.69 -12.02
CA ALA A 349 -11.54 -19.89 -11.76
C ALA A 349 -12.27 -18.53 -11.72
N SER A 350 -13.54 -18.54 -11.36
CA SER A 350 -14.36 -17.32 -11.21
C SER A 350 -15.25 -17.43 -9.99
N VAL A 351 -15.57 -16.28 -9.39
CA VAL A 351 -16.57 -16.14 -8.34
C VAL A 351 -17.58 -15.06 -8.72
N SER A 352 -18.82 -15.23 -8.29
CA SER A 352 -19.90 -14.26 -8.47
C SER A 352 -20.82 -14.30 -7.25
N TRP A 353 -21.75 -13.34 -7.14
CA TRP A 353 -22.85 -13.47 -6.18
C TRP A 353 -23.61 -14.77 -6.46
N THR A 354 -24.04 -15.46 -5.40
CA THR A 354 -24.98 -16.57 -5.52
C THR A 354 -26.32 -16.01 -5.98
N ASP A 355 -26.88 -16.55 -7.08
CA ASP A 355 -28.12 -16.08 -7.71
C ASP A 355 -29.36 -16.39 -6.84
N ASN A 356 -29.52 -15.60 -5.77
CA ASN A 356 -30.65 -15.62 -4.87
C ASN A 356 -30.87 -14.22 -4.27
N SER A 357 -32.04 -13.63 -4.59
CA SER A 357 -32.43 -12.31 -4.11
C SER A 357 -32.61 -12.23 -2.59
N ASP A 358 -32.75 -13.36 -1.91
CA ASP A 358 -32.80 -13.40 -0.45
C ASP A 358 -31.45 -13.01 0.18
N TYR A 359 -30.33 -13.16 -0.56
CA TYR A 359 -28.99 -12.88 -0.07
C TYR A 359 -28.44 -11.53 -0.53
N TYR A 360 -28.79 -11.09 -1.73
CA TYR A 360 -28.28 -9.84 -2.30
C TYR A 360 -29.33 -9.12 -3.16
N LYS A 361 -29.20 -7.80 -3.24
CA LYS A 361 -30.05 -6.91 -4.03
C LYS A 361 -29.16 -6.19 -5.05
N PRO A 362 -29.08 -6.66 -6.30
CA PRO A 362 -28.31 -5.95 -7.31
C PRO A 362 -28.92 -4.57 -7.54
N LYS A 363 -28.07 -3.55 -7.69
CA LYS A 363 -28.51 -2.23 -8.17
C LYS A 363 -29.07 -2.38 -9.59
N ASN A 364 -30.30 -1.90 -9.81
CA ASN A 364 -30.92 -1.81 -11.13
C ASN A 364 -30.22 -0.81 -12.05
#